data_AF-A0A3A4S0W2-F1
#
_entry.id   AF-A0A3A4S0W2-F1
#
_cell.length_a   1.000
_cell.length_b   1.000
_cell.length_c   1.000
_cell.angle_alpha   90.00
_cell.angle_beta   90.00
_cell.angle_gamma   90.00
#
_symmetry.space_group_name_H-M   'P 1'
#
loop_
_entity.id
_entity.type
_entity.pdbx_description
1 polymer ?
#
loop_
_entity_poly.entity_id
_entity_poly.type
_entity_poly.pdbx_seq_one_letter_code
_entity_poly.pdbx_strand_id
1 'polypeptide(L)'
;MNIRINMISALLICMISISYFALAYKYVHTGNFNNDEGFYLLSAKKVMDGEVPYRDFGYNQMPLLPYLNGALMKLVGFGFVEQRYVNALWGALLLVLIIIMGISYKDPKPILFAGLILSTSPYWIYYTCIGKTYAATSFFMVLTVFGLLFPKRYHNKVIISLIGGLPAIGCRLPVAPFVFLLWGILFLQGKTHKERIITACLYLIACIVLFLPFYLADPENFLFWNIEYNTGSTLNRRGWTSVYELFTLAPGSLLLAFFGIVILIKNFQNHKVYEFGIFFTAIMGILFHSLLRSSWGEYSTPFIAILSLGAAIVASKSKAFNILIIIVLLSPIIYLKASLPAAKQNIVALIQEPADFIKSNISKGAKILTPFPIVAVQAGFDVVKGTAMGKFGLTTEIEIERARRLGLLPYGDLISLVEAKTSKAVVLWNNQCLWNFYFTAPSLKPVNIDWRRVFCQKLSENYYIAFSNTMFLVLLPK
;
A
#
# COMPACT_ATOMS: atom_id res chain seq x y z
N MET A 1 -8.08 -33.55 10.29
CA MET A 1 -6.64 -33.48 10.62
C MET A 1 -6.58 -33.17 12.12
N ASN A 2 -6.13 -34.07 12.98
CA ASN A 2 -6.04 -33.79 14.43
C ASN A 2 -4.87 -32.84 14.67
N ILE A 3 -5.14 -31.55 14.80
CA ILE A 3 -4.12 -30.52 15.03
C ILE A 3 -3.74 -30.56 16.52
N ARG A 4 -2.60 -31.16 16.85
CA ARG A 4 -2.02 -31.03 18.19
C ARG A 4 -1.13 -29.80 18.23
N ILE A 5 -1.62 -28.71 18.80
CA ILE A 5 -0.82 -27.51 19.08
C ILE A 5 0.01 -27.80 20.33
N ASN A 6 1.33 -27.86 20.19
CA ASN A 6 2.20 -27.96 21.36
C ASN A 6 2.31 -26.60 22.08
N MET A 7 2.76 -26.62 23.33
CA MET A 7 2.87 -25.42 24.18
C MET A 7 3.71 -24.31 23.53
N ILE A 8 4.79 -24.65 22.81
CA ILE A 8 5.65 -23.66 22.13
C ILE A 8 4.87 -22.96 21.01
N SER A 9 4.13 -23.72 20.19
CA SER A 9 3.30 -23.15 19.13
C SER A 9 2.20 -22.26 19.68
N ALA A 10 1.55 -22.65 20.78
CA ALA A 10 0.54 -21.82 21.45
C ALA A 10 1.16 -20.50 21.94
N LEU A 11 2.33 -20.56 22.58
CA LEU A 11 3.03 -19.37 23.05
C LEU A 11 3.41 -18.43 21.89
N LEU A 12 3.93 -18.97 20.78
CA LEU A 12 4.25 -18.18 19.58
C LEU A 12 3.00 -17.48 19.01
N ILE A 13 1.87 -18.18 18.93
CA ILE A 13 0.61 -17.61 18.45
C ILE A 13 0.14 -16.46 19.35
N CYS A 14 0.20 -16.63 20.67
CA CYS A 14 -0.12 -15.57 21.62
C CYS A 14 0.81 -14.36 21.45
N MET A 15 2.12 -14.59 21.34
CA MET A 15 3.09 -13.52 21.14
C MET A 15 2.84 -12.75 19.84
N ILE A 16 2.62 -13.45 18.71
CA ILE A 16 2.29 -12.84 17.41
C ILE A 16 1.07 -11.94 17.52
N SER A 17 0.02 -12.43 18.18
CA SER A 17 -1.26 -11.72 18.30
C SER A 17 -1.09 -10.46 19.16
N ILE A 18 -0.51 -10.60 20.36
CA ILE A 18 -0.33 -9.50 21.30
C ILE A 18 0.58 -8.42 20.71
N SER A 19 1.73 -8.80 20.14
CA SER A 19 2.68 -7.83 19.57
C SER A 19 2.07 -7.07 18.39
N TYR A 20 1.38 -7.77 17.48
CA TYR A 20 0.74 -7.15 16.33
C TYR A 20 -0.35 -6.17 16.76
N PHE A 21 -1.33 -6.61 17.58
CA PHE A 21 -2.44 -5.73 17.97
C PHE A 21 -1.98 -4.53 18.80
N ALA A 22 -1.00 -4.70 19.68
CA ALA A 22 -0.43 -3.59 20.44
C ALA A 22 0.24 -2.54 19.53
N LEU A 23 1.07 -2.97 18.57
CA LEU A 23 1.75 -2.07 17.65
C LEU A 23 0.79 -1.46 16.62
N ALA A 24 -0.15 -2.25 16.08
CA ALA A 24 -1.15 -1.79 15.14
C ALA A 24 -2.05 -0.72 15.78
N TYR A 25 -2.55 -0.96 17.00
CA TYR A 25 -3.34 0.04 17.74
C TYR A 25 -2.56 1.35 17.90
N LYS A 26 -1.29 1.26 18.33
CA LYS A 26 -0.40 2.43 18.43
C LYS A 26 -0.29 3.17 17.09
N TYR A 27 0.00 2.48 15.98
CA TYR A 27 0.20 3.14 14.70
C TYR A 27 -1.07 3.66 14.04
N VAL A 28 -2.22 3.04 14.30
CA VAL A 28 -3.52 3.59 13.87
C VAL A 28 -3.71 4.99 14.44
N HIS A 29 -3.48 5.17 15.75
CA HIS A 29 -3.77 6.41 16.47
C HIS A 29 -2.63 7.43 16.48
N THR A 30 -1.38 6.97 16.57
CA THR A 30 -0.21 7.84 16.77
C THR A 30 0.83 7.70 15.65
N GLY A 31 0.57 6.86 14.64
CA GLY A 31 1.47 6.72 13.50
C GLY A 31 1.50 8.00 12.68
N ASN A 32 2.68 8.35 12.17
CA ASN A 32 2.87 9.55 11.34
C ASN A 32 1.85 9.60 10.20
N PHE A 33 1.45 10.81 9.83
CA PHE A 33 0.62 11.01 8.66
C PHE A 33 1.38 10.67 7.38
N ASN A 34 0.75 9.93 6.48
CA ASN A 34 1.25 9.75 5.14
C ASN A 34 0.36 10.51 4.16
N ASN A 35 0.99 11.40 3.37
CA ASN A 35 0.29 12.34 2.49
C ASN A 35 -0.56 11.67 1.40
N ASP A 36 -0.36 10.37 1.17
CA ASP A 36 -1.07 9.61 0.16
C ASP A 36 -2.38 9.00 0.70
N GLU A 37 -2.56 8.89 2.03
CA GLU A 37 -3.73 8.24 2.64
C GLU A 37 -5.04 8.89 2.20
N GLY A 38 -5.04 10.22 2.07
CA GLY A 38 -6.21 11.01 1.69
C GLY A 38 -6.81 10.65 0.34
N PHE A 39 -6.00 10.41 -0.70
CA PHE A 39 -6.57 10.06 -2.00
C PHE A 39 -7.02 8.61 -2.05
N TYR A 40 -6.38 7.68 -1.32
CA TYR A 40 -6.89 6.32 -1.18
C TYR A 40 -8.23 6.29 -0.45
N LEU A 41 -8.37 7.10 0.60
CA LEU A 41 -9.62 7.27 1.35
C LEU A 41 -10.73 7.80 0.44
N LEU A 42 -10.44 8.89 -0.28
CA LEU A 42 -11.41 9.48 -1.21
C LEU A 42 -11.78 8.51 -2.32
N SER A 43 -10.81 7.80 -2.90
CA SER A 43 -11.07 6.81 -3.97
C SER A 43 -12.00 5.71 -3.48
N ALA A 44 -11.78 5.19 -2.26
CA ALA A 44 -12.65 4.19 -1.64
C ALA A 44 -14.08 4.70 -1.44
N LYS A 45 -14.24 5.98 -1.05
CA LYS A 45 -15.56 6.62 -0.95
C LYS A 45 -16.22 6.76 -2.33
N LYS A 46 -15.51 7.30 -3.32
CA LYS A 46 -16.02 7.53 -4.68
C LYS A 46 -16.57 6.27 -5.33
N VAL A 47 -15.87 5.13 -5.20
CA VAL A 47 -16.38 3.87 -5.76
C VAL A 47 -17.62 3.35 -5.03
N MET A 48 -17.78 3.66 -3.75
CA MET A 48 -19.01 3.32 -3.01
C MET A 48 -20.16 4.27 -3.34
N ASP A 49 -19.85 5.47 -3.83
CA ASP A 49 -20.80 6.44 -4.39
C ASP A 49 -21.15 6.14 -5.87
N GLY A 50 -20.58 5.08 -6.45
CA GLY A 50 -20.89 4.61 -7.81
C GLY A 50 -19.93 5.12 -8.91
N GLU A 51 -18.90 5.87 -8.56
CA GLU A 51 -17.86 6.29 -9.50
C GLU A 51 -16.91 5.14 -9.84
N VAL A 52 -16.40 5.12 -11.07
CA VAL A 52 -15.49 4.09 -11.58
C VAL A 52 -14.09 4.69 -11.78
N PRO A 53 -13.02 4.07 -11.22
CA PRO A 53 -11.65 4.53 -11.44
C PRO A 53 -11.31 4.64 -12.92
N TYR A 54 -10.49 5.64 -13.26
CA TYR A 54 -10.08 6.04 -14.61
C TYR A 54 -11.20 6.67 -15.44
N ARG A 55 -12.45 6.21 -15.36
CA ARG A 55 -13.57 6.82 -16.09
C ARG A 55 -14.03 8.12 -15.45
N ASP A 56 -14.30 8.08 -14.14
CA ASP A 56 -14.93 9.21 -13.43
C ASP A 56 -13.91 10.04 -12.63
N PHE A 57 -12.81 9.41 -12.21
CA PHE A 57 -11.71 10.07 -11.51
C PHE A 57 -10.37 9.35 -11.76
N GLY A 58 -9.26 10.11 -11.70
CA GLY A 58 -7.92 9.56 -11.83
C GLY A 58 -7.50 8.72 -10.62
N TYR A 59 -6.74 7.64 -10.84
CA TYR A 59 -6.26 6.75 -9.77
C TYR A 59 -4.96 6.05 -10.14
N ASN A 60 -3.85 6.32 -9.46
CA ASN A 60 -2.51 5.85 -9.89
C ASN A 60 -2.13 4.40 -9.50
N GLN A 61 -3.09 3.60 -9.03
CA GLN A 61 -2.90 2.18 -8.73
C GLN A 61 -3.90 1.35 -9.52
N MET A 62 -3.77 0.02 -9.46
CA MET A 62 -4.75 -0.91 -10.05
C MET A 62 -6.09 -0.82 -9.32
N PRO A 63 -7.23 -1.05 -10.01
CA PRO A 63 -8.52 -0.51 -9.60
C PRO A 63 -9.18 -1.24 -8.43
N LEU A 64 -8.65 -2.36 -7.93
CA LEU A 64 -9.37 -3.22 -7.00
C LEU A 64 -9.37 -2.68 -5.56
N LEU A 65 -8.28 -2.05 -5.11
CA LEU A 65 -8.15 -1.62 -3.72
C LEU A 65 -9.29 -0.69 -3.26
N PRO A 66 -9.70 0.35 -4.03
CA PRO A 66 -10.83 1.19 -3.67
C PRO A 66 -12.11 0.40 -3.39
N TYR A 67 -12.40 -0.64 -4.17
CA TYR A 67 -13.60 -1.47 -3.96
C TYR A 67 -13.49 -2.33 -2.70
N LEU A 68 -12.33 -2.96 -2.48
CA LEU A 68 -12.11 -3.80 -1.30
C LEU A 68 -12.16 -2.98 -0.01
N ASN A 69 -11.40 -1.89 0.04
CA ASN A 69 -11.39 -1.02 1.22
C ASN A 69 -12.71 -0.26 1.35
N GLY A 70 -13.28 0.25 0.25
CA GLY A 70 -14.55 0.95 0.24
C GLY A 70 -15.69 0.11 0.81
N ALA A 71 -15.77 -1.17 0.45
CA ALA A 71 -16.79 -2.08 0.98
C ALA A 71 -16.69 -2.24 2.51
N LEU A 72 -15.47 -2.38 3.05
CA LEU A 72 -15.25 -2.45 4.50
C LEU A 72 -15.50 -1.10 5.18
N MET A 73 -15.06 0.00 4.55
CA MET A 73 -15.25 1.36 5.06
C MET A 73 -16.71 1.80 5.03
N LYS A 74 -17.54 1.26 4.14
CA LYS A 74 -19.00 1.47 4.18
C LYS A 74 -19.62 0.96 5.49
N LEU A 75 -18.99 -0.03 6.15
CA LEU A 75 -19.46 -0.59 7.42
C LEU A 75 -18.95 0.19 8.63
N VAL A 76 -17.71 0.69 8.58
CA VAL A 76 -17.06 1.35 9.74
C VAL A 76 -17.05 2.88 9.66
N GLY A 77 -17.35 3.46 8.50
CA GLY A 77 -17.28 4.89 8.21
C GLY A 77 -16.12 5.27 7.29
N PHE A 78 -16.27 6.39 6.60
CA PHE A 78 -15.22 7.00 5.79
C PHE A 78 -14.47 8.06 6.58
N GLY A 79 -13.40 7.65 7.24
CA GLY A 79 -12.51 8.55 7.97
C GLY A 79 -11.08 8.03 8.02
N PHE A 80 -10.19 8.87 8.54
CA PHE A 80 -8.76 8.60 8.59
C PHE A 80 -8.41 7.39 9.48
N VAL A 81 -9.00 7.32 10.67
CA VAL A 81 -8.75 6.25 11.63
C VAL A 81 -9.37 4.94 11.15
N GLU A 82 -10.58 5.01 10.59
CA GLU A 82 -11.33 3.89 10.03
C GLU A 82 -10.55 3.24 8.87
N GLN A 83 -9.98 4.05 7.98
CA GLN A 83 -9.12 3.56 6.89
C GLN A 83 -7.92 2.77 7.44
N ARG A 84 -7.29 3.27 8.50
CA ARG A 84 -6.15 2.61 9.13
C ARG A 84 -6.54 1.31 9.82
N TYR A 85 -7.72 1.25 10.45
CA TYR A 85 -8.26 0.00 10.99
C TYR A 85 -8.57 -1.03 9.90
N VAL A 86 -9.13 -0.61 8.76
CA VAL A 86 -9.33 -1.51 7.61
C VAL A 86 -8.01 -2.08 7.11
N ASN A 87 -6.95 -1.27 7.04
CA ASN A 87 -5.64 -1.75 6.65
C ASN A 87 -4.97 -2.64 7.71
N ALA A 88 -5.12 -2.32 8.99
CA ALA A 88 -4.71 -3.20 10.08
C ALA A 88 -5.48 -4.54 10.05
N LEU A 89 -6.74 -4.57 9.64
CA LEU A 89 -7.48 -5.82 9.45
C LEU A 89 -6.82 -6.69 8.37
N TRP A 90 -6.39 -6.13 7.24
CA TRP A 90 -5.64 -6.90 6.23
C TRP A 90 -4.32 -7.47 6.77
N GLY A 91 -3.59 -6.71 7.59
CA GLY A 91 -2.39 -7.18 8.26
C GLY A 91 -2.67 -8.30 9.28
N ALA A 92 -3.77 -8.20 10.04
CA ALA A 92 -4.22 -9.25 10.95
C ALA A 92 -4.59 -10.53 10.19
N LEU A 93 -5.36 -10.42 9.10
CA LEU A 93 -5.75 -11.55 8.25
C LEU A 93 -4.52 -12.25 7.63
N LEU A 94 -3.49 -11.48 7.26
CA LEU A 94 -2.21 -12.04 6.82
C LEU A 94 -1.56 -12.87 7.92
N LEU A 95 -1.48 -12.37 9.16
CA LEU A 95 -0.87 -13.11 10.26
C LEU A 95 -1.69 -14.34 10.67
N VAL A 96 -3.02 -14.25 10.63
CA VAL A 96 -3.91 -15.41 10.81
C VAL A 96 -3.61 -16.48 9.76
N LEU A 97 -3.45 -16.07 8.49
CA LEU A 97 -3.09 -17.01 7.43
C LEU A 97 -1.71 -17.64 7.67
N ILE A 98 -0.71 -16.88 8.13
CA ILE A 98 0.59 -17.42 8.53
C ILE A 98 0.48 -18.41 9.70
N ILE A 99 -0.37 -18.12 10.69
CA ILE A 99 -0.63 -19.04 11.81
C ILE A 99 -1.27 -20.34 11.30
N ILE A 100 -2.27 -20.24 10.42
CA ILE A 100 -2.92 -21.40 9.78
C ILE A 100 -1.89 -22.21 8.98
N MET A 101 -1.02 -21.56 8.23
CA MET A 101 0.10 -22.20 7.53
C MET A 101 1.01 -22.93 8.52
N GLY A 102 1.38 -22.29 9.62
CA GLY A 102 2.26 -22.84 10.65
C GLY A 102 1.68 -24.12 11.26
N ILE A 103 0.46 -24.07 11.78
CA ILE A 103 -0.20 -25.25 12.39
C ILE A 103 -0.45 -26.39 11.38
N SER A 104 -0.53 -26.07 10.10
CA SER A 104 -0.74 -27.03 9.02
C SER A 104 0.56 -27.58 8.44
N TYR A 105 1.71 -26.99 8.78
CA TYR A 105 3.01 -27.40 8.26
C TYR A 105 3.62 -28.51 9.11
N LYS A 106 4.50 -29.33 8.51
CA LYS A 106 5.11 -30.49 9.20
C LYS A 106 5.84 -30.10 10.47
N ASP A 107 6.56 -28.97 10.43
CA ASP A 107 7.13 -28.31 11.59
C ASP A 107 6.57 -26.89 11.69
N PRO A 108 5.74 -26.56 12.69
CA PRO A 108 5.13 -25.25 12.80
C PRO A 108 6.13 -24.14 13.12
N LYS A 109 7.28 -24.47 13.74
CA LYS A 109 8.20 -23.48 14.31
C LYS A 109 8.71 -22.45 13.29
N PRO A 110 9.19 -22.81 12.09
CA PRO A 110 9.75 -21.82 11.17
C PRO A 110 8.71 -20.82 10.66
N ILE A 111 7.50 -21.28 10.35
CA ILE A 111 6.44 -20.42 9.85
C ILE A 111 5.89 -19.50 10.95
N LEU A 112 5.63 -20.04 12.15
CA LEU A 112 5.23 -19.21 13.29
C LEU A 112 6.33 -18.22 13.65
N PHE A 113 7.60 -18.60 13.52
CA PHE A 113 8.71 -17.69 13.74
C PHE A 113 8.75 -16.55 12.71
N ALA A 114 8.49 -16.83 11.42
CA ALA A 114 8.31 -15.78 10.42
C ALA A 114 7.16 -14.82 10.79
N GLY A 115 6.04 -15.35 11.28
CA GLY A 115 4.95 -14.53 11.82
C GLY A 115 5.39 -13.64 12.99
N LEU A 116 6.19 -14.19 13.91
CA LEU A 116 6.71 -13.45 15.06
C LEU A 116 7.63 -12.30 14.64
N ILE A 117 8.52 -12.53 13.66
CA ILE A 117 9.39 -11.47 13.10
C ILE A 117 8.55 -10.32 12.55
N LEU A 118 7.51 -10.63 11.77
CA LEU A 118 6.64 -9.61 11.17
C LEU A 118 5.88 -8.83 12.26
N SER A 119 5.29 -9.54 13.21
CA SER A 119 4.52 -8.95 14.31
C SER A 119 5.34 -8.13 15.30
N THR A 120 6.67 -8.25 15.27
CA THR A 120 7.59 -7.45 16.07
C THR A 120 8.36 -6.42 15.25
N SER A 121 8.02 -6.26 13.96
CA SER A 121 8.67 -5.32 13.05
C SER A 121 7.90 -4.00 12.96
N PRO A 122 8.33 -2.94 13.66
CA PRO A 122 7.46 -1.78 13.88
C PRO A 122 7.18 -0.99 12.60
N TYR A 123 8.16 -0.86 11.70
CA TYR A 123 7.98 -0.16 10.43
C TYR A 123 7.11 -0.95 9.45
N TRP A 124 7.29 -2.27 9.35
CA TRP A 124 6.40 -3.11 8.54
C TRP A 124 4.95 -3.01 9.04
N ILE A 125 4.72 -3.03 10.36
CA ILE A 125 3.37 -2.84 10.93
C ILE A 125 2.84 -1.44 10.60
N TYR A 126 3.63 -0.39 10.78
CA TYR A 126 3.23 0.96 10.39
C TYR A 126 2.78 1.02 8.92
N TYR A 127 3.57 0.48 7.99
CA TYR A 127 3.22 0.49 6.56
C TYR A 127 2.06 -0.43 6.19
N THR A 128 1.72 -1.41 7.04
CA THR A 128 0.50 -2.22 6.88
C THR A 128 -0.71 -1.62 7.61
N CYS A 129 -0.53 -0.60 8.46
CA CYS A 129 -1.63 0.14 9.07
C CYS A 129 -2.02 1.41 8.30
N ILE A 130 -1.08 2.13 7.69
CA ILE A 130 -1.43 3.34 6.92
C ILE A 130 -2.30 3.01 5.72
N GLY A 131 -3.18 3.93 5.33
CA GLY A 131 -4.12 3.81 4.21
C GLY A 131 -3.48 3.74 2.81
N LYS A 132 -2.81 2.63 2.49
CA LYS A 132 -2.15 2.33 1.20
C LYS A 132 -2.45 0.92 0.71
N THR A 133 -1.94 0.58 -0.48
CA THR A 133 -2.06 -0.75 -1.11
C THR A 133 -1.36 -1.88 -0.36
N TYR A 134 -0.43 -1.60 0.56
CA TYR A 134 0.55 -2.58 1.03
C TYR A 134 -0.06 -3.75 1.80
N ALA A 135 -0.97 -3.50 2.75
CA ALA A 135 -1.52 -4.55 3.62
C ALA A 135 -2.32 -5.59 2.82
N ALA A 136 -3.29 -5.14 2.04
CA ALA A 136 -4.11 -6.01 1.18
C ALA A 136 -3.22 -6.77 0.17
N THR A 137 -2.29 -6.08 -0.50
CA THR A 137 -1.37 -6.74 -1.45
C THR A 137 -0.54 -7.82 -0.77
N SER A 138 0.01 -7.55 0.44
CA SER A 138 0.77 -8.53 1.22
C SER A 138 -0.08 -9.76 1.56
N PHE A 139 -1.33 -9.55 2.01
CA PHE A 139 -2.25 -10.63 2.36
C PHE A 139 -2.49 -11.55 1.16
N PHE A 140 -2.85 -10.96 0.02
CA PHE A 140 -3.13 -11.70 -1.22
C PHE A 140 -1.90 -12.40 -1.81
N MET A 141 -0.72 -11.80 -1.68
CA MET A 141 0.56 -12.44 -2.01
C MET A 141 0.80 -13.68 -1.12
N VAL A 142 0.60 -13.60 0.19
CA VAL A 142 0.71 -14.77 1.10
C VAL A 142 -0.37 -15.81 0.82
N LEU A 143 -1.60 -15.40 0.46
CA LEU A 143 -2.68 -16.30 0.03
C LEU A 143 -2.31 -17.08 -1.24
N THR A 144 -1.59 -16.44 -2.16
CA THR A 144 -1.02 -17.10 -3.33
C THR A 144 -0.05 -18.21 -2.91
N VAL A 145 0.84 -17.91 -1.97
CA VAL A 145 1.80 -18.88 -1.42
C VAL A 145 1.09 -20.01 -0.66
N PHE A 146 0.03 -19.71 0.08
CA PHE A 146 -0.81 -20.72 0.73
C PHE A 146 -1.40 -21.70 -0.29
N GLY A 147 -1.95 -21.18 -1.39
CA GLY A 147 -2.47 -21.98 -2.51
C GLY A 147 -1.43 -22.90 -3.14
N LEU A 148 -0.15 -22.48 -3.19
CA LEU A 148 0.94 -23.33 -3.70
C LEU A 148 1.28 -24.50 -2.77
N LEU A 149 1.31 -24.24 -1.46
CA LEU A 149 1.93 -25.13 -0.49
C LEU A 149 0.97 -26.17 0.11
N PHE A 150 -0.26 -25.80 0.42
CA PHE A 150 -1.12 -26.59 1.33
C PHE A 150 -2.19 -27.45 0.66
N PRO A 151 -2.92 -26.98 -0.39
CA PRO A 151 -3.95 -27.80 -1.01
C PRO A 151 -3.37 -29.08 -1.63
N LYS A 152 -4.00 -30.23 -1.32
CA LYS A 152 -3.55 -31.54 -1.86
C LYS A 152 -3.86 -31.71 -3.34
N ARG A 153 -5.02 -31.21 -3.79
CA ARG A 153 -5.49 -31.35 -5.17
C ARG A 153 -5.01 -30.18 -6.01
N TYR A 154 -4.52 -30.45 -7.22
CA TYR A 154 -3.95 -29.44 -8.12
C TYR A 154 -4.93 -28.30 -8.44
N HIS A 155 -6.20 -28.60 -8.75
CA HIS A 155 -7.21 -27.58 -9.03
C HIS A 155 -7.43 -26.62 -7.84
N ASN A 156 -7.41 -27.12 -6.60
CA ASN A 156 -7.54 -26.27 -5.41
C ASN A 156 -6.35 -25.33 -5.28
N LYS A 157 -5.14 -25.79 -5.64
CA LYS A 157 -3.97 -24.93 -5.68
C LYS A 157 -4.18 -23.76 -6.63
N VAL A 158 -4.61 -24.06 -7.86
CA VAL A 158 -4.86 -23.09 -8.94
C VAL A 158 -5.91 -22.06 -8.53
N ILE A 159 -7.05 -22.52 -7.99
CA ILE A 159 -8.15 -21.63 -7.57
C ILE A 159 -7.68 -20.69 -6.45
N ILE A 160 -7.02 -21.23 -5.40
CA ILE A 160 -6.59 -20.41 -4.27
C ILE A 160 -5.47 -19.45 -4.69
N SER A 161 -4.52 -19.89 -5.53
CA SER A 161 -3.48 -19.00 -6.05
C SER A 161 -4.00 -17.95 -7.01
N LEU A 162 -5.13 -18.20 -7.69
CA LEU A 162 -5.83 -17.19 -8.48
C LEU A 162 -6.51 -16.16 -7.57
N ILE A 163 -7.27 -16.61 -6.55
CA ILE A 163 -7.94 -15.75 -5.56
C ILE A 163 -6.93 -14.92 -4.76
N GLY A 164 -5.71 -15.42 -4.55
CA GLY A 164 -4.59 -14.63 -4.02
C GLY A 164 -3.98 -13.71 -5.07
N GLY A 165 -3.46 -14.26 -6.15
CA GLY A 165 -2.56 -13.54 -7.05
C GLY A 165 -3.24 -12.42 -7.82
N LEU A 166 -4.47 -12.67 -8.30
CA LEU A 166 -5.19 -11.72 -9.14
C LEU A 166 -5.58 -10.45 -8.35
N PRO A 167 -6.14 -10.55 -7.12
CA PRO A 167 -6.33 -9.37 -6.29
C PRO A 167 -5.05 -8.67 -5.85
N ALA A 168 -3.93 -9.37 -5.66
CA ALA A 168 -2.64 -8.73 -5.38
C ALA A 168 -2.23 -7.79 -6.53
N ILE A 169 -2.33 -8.28 -7.78
CA ILE A 169 -2.11 -7.46 -8.98
C ILE A 169 -3.12 -6.32 -9.03
N GLY A 170 -4.40 -6.64 -8.79
CA GLY A 170 -5.50 -5.67 -8.81
C GLY A 170 -5.38 -4.56 -7.76
N CYS A 171 -4.61 -4.77 -6.69
CA CYS A 171 -4.28 -3.73 -5.73
C CYS A 171 -3.01 -2.94 -6.12
N ARG A 172 -2.02 -3.60 -6.74
CA ARG A 172 -0.70 -3.01 -7.00
C ARG A 172 0.00 -3.66 -8.19
N LEU A 173 -0.04 -3.01 -9.36
CA LEU A 173 0.57 -3.52 -10.60
C LEU A 173 2.04 -3.97 -10.47
N PRO A 174 2.92 -3.25 -9.75
CA PRO A 174 4.31 -3.67 -9.61
C PRO A 174 4.53 -5.08 -9.02
N VAL A 175 3.54 -5.69 -8.36
CA VAL A 175 3.67 -7.06 -7.87
C VAL A 175 3.43 -8.14 -8.95
N ALA A 176 2.91 -7.76 -10.13
CA ALA A 176 2.50 -8.70 -11.17
C ALA A 176 3.61 -9.65 -11.67
N PRO A 177 4.84 -9.21 -11.96
CA PRO A 177 5.91 -10.12 -12.37
C PRO A 177 6.15 -11.24 -11.35
N PHE A 178 6.03 -10.92 -10.06
CA PHE A 178 6.28 -11.85 -8.96
C PHE A 178 5.11 -12.80 -8.73
N VAL A 179 3.87 -12.33 -8.91
CA VAL A 179 2.70 -13.22 -8.97
C VAL A 179 2.83 -14.20 -10.13
N PHE A 180 3.27 -13.74 -11.31
CA PHE A 180 3.50 -14.62 -12.46
C PHE A 180 4.61 -15.64 -12.21
N LEU A 181 5.66 -15.30 -11.46
CA LEU A 181 6.66 -16.28 -11.02
C LEU A 181 6.04 -17.37 -10.12
N LEU A 182 5.20 -16.99 -9.14
CA LEU A 182 4.49 -17.94 -8.27
C LEU A 182 3.54 -18.84 -9.09
N TRP A 183 2.81 -18.26 -10.04
CA TRP A 183 1.94 -19.00 -10.96
C TRP A 183 2.72 -19.92 -11.89
N GLY A 184 3.90 -19.50 -12.36
CA GLY A 184 4.82 -20.33 -13.14
C GLY A 184 5.31 -21.54 -12.35
N ILE A 185 5.64 -21.37 -11.07
CA ILE A 185 5.97 -22.49 -10.17
C ILE A 185 4.80 -23.47 -10.08
N LEU A 186 3.56 -22.99 -9.97
CA LEU A 186 2.39 -23.89 -9.94
C LEU A 186 2.15 -24.58 -11.29
N PHE A 187 2.33 -23.86 -12.39
CA PHE A 187 2.22 -24.41 -13.73
C PHE A 187 3.18 -25.59 -13.91
N LEU A 188 4.43 -25.44 -13.45
CA LEU A 188 5.43 -26.52 -13.48
C LEU A 188 5.09 -27.73 -12.59
N GLN A 189 4.26 -27.54 -11.55
CA GLN A 189 3.75 -28.65 -10.72
C GLN A 189 2.63 -29.46 -11.40
N GLY A 190 2.04 -28.96 -12.49
CA GLY A 190 1.04 -29.71 -13.26
C GLY A 190 1.65 -30.99 -13.83
N LYS A 191 0.99 -32.14 -13.59
CA LYS A 191 1.45 -33.47 -13.99
C LYS A 191 1.18 -33.73 -15.46
N THR A 192 0.11 -33.16 -16.01
CA THR A 192 -0.31 -33.36 -17.40
C THR A 192 -0.25 -32.06 -18.20
N HIS A 193 -0.10 -32.18 -19.52
CA HIS A 193 -0.15 -31.03 -20.44
C HIS A 193 -1.52 -30.33 -20.37
N LYS A 194 -2.59 -31.10 -20.18
CA LYS A 194 -3.96 -30.58 -20.02
C LYS A 194 -4.09 -29.70 -18.78
N GLU A 195 -3.59 -30.13 -17.63
CA GLU A 195 -3.58 -29.33 -16.39
C GLU A 195 -2.86 -28.00 -16.58
N ARG A 196 -1.71 -28.02 -17.26
CA ARG A 196 -0.91 -26.83 -17.56
C ARG A 196 -1.65 -25.84 -18.44
N ILE A 197 -2.23 -26.30 -19.56
CA ILE A 197 -3.03 -25.44 -20.45
C ILE A 197 -4.21 -24.83 -19.68
N ILE A 198 -4.96 -25.65 -18.93
CA ILE A 198 -6.12 -25.16 -18.16
C ILE A 198 -5.69 -24.09 -17.17
N THR A 199 -4.60 -24.30 -16.42
CA THR A 199 -4.07 -23.29 -15.49
C THR A 199 -3.72 -21.99 -16.20
N ALA A 200 -3.02 -22.04 -17.34
CA ALA A 200 -2.65 -20.85 -18.10
C ALA A 200 -3.89 -20.10 -18.64
N CYS A 201 -4.85 -20.82 -19.20
CA CYS A 201 -6.10 -20.25 -19.69
C CYS A 201 -6.90 -19.61 -18.56
N LEU A 202 -7.03 -20.28 -17.40
CA LEU A 202 -7.75 -19.74 -16.25
C LEU A 202 -7.13 -18.43 -15.75
N TYR A 203 -5.81 -18.36 -15.63
CA TYR A 203 -5.12 -17.13 -15.21
C TYR A 203 -5.29 -16.00 -16.23
N LEU A 204 -5.15 -16.30 -17.51
CA LEU A 204 -5.33 -15.31 -18.57
C LEU A 204 -6.76 -14.77 -18.59
N ILE A 205 -7.76 -15.65 -18.59
CA ILE A 205 -9.18 -15.29 -18.59
C ILE A 205 -9.50 -14.45 -17.34
N ALA A 206 -9.00 -14.84 -16.17
CA ALA A 206 -9.27 -14.10 -14.94
C ALA A 206 -8.65 -12.69 -14.95
N CYS A 207 -7.44 -12.52 -15.50
CA CYS A 207 -6.85 -11.20 -15.74
C CYS A 207 -7.69 -10.35 -16.70
N ILE A 208 -8.17 -10.95 -17.80
CA ILE A 208 -9.05 -10.27 -18.77
C ILE A 208 -10.34 -9.84 -18.08
N VAL A 209 -11.01 -10.76 -17.38
CA VAL A 209 -12.29 -10.47 -16.70
C VAL A 209 -12.15 -9.37 -15.67
N LEU A 210 -11.06 -9.33 -14.90
CA LEU A 210 -10.87 -8.30 -13.88
C LEU A 210 -10.52 -6.93 -14.46
N PHE A 211 -9.64 -6.86 -15.47
CA PHE A 211 -9.05 -5.59 -15.92
C PHE A 211 -9.65 -5.04 -17.21
N LEU A 212 -10.18 -5.89 -18.09
CA LEU A 212 -10.79 -5.46 -19.35
C LEU A 212 -11.95 -4.46 -19.15
N PRO A 213 -12.85 -4.61 -18.15
CA PRO A 213 -13.91 -3.62 -17.96
C PRO A 213 -13.40 -2.20 -17.71
N PHE A 214 -12.31 -2.05 -16.96
CA PHE A 214 -11.70 -0.74 -16.69
C PHE A 214 -10.98 -0.18 -17.90
N TYR A 215 -10.31 -1.04 -18.66
CA TYR A 215 -9.68 -0.65 -19.92
C TYR A 215 -10.72 -0.21 -20.97
N LEU A 216 -11.82 -0.95 -21.11
CA LEU A 216 -12.89 -0.61 -22.06
C LEU A 216 -13.69 0.63 -21.64
N ALA A 217 -13.77 0.93 -20.34
CA ALA A 217 -14.45 2.11 -19.84
C ALA A 217 -13.74 3.41 -20.26
N ASP A 218 -12.41 3.44 -20.20
CA ASP A 218 -11.58 4.54 -20.70
C ASP A 218 -10.12 4.07 -20.94
N PRO A 219 -9.77 3.67 -22.17
CA PRO A 219 -8.45 3.12 -22.47
C PRO A 219 -7.30 4.11 -22.23
N GLU A 220 -7.50 5.38 -22.58
CA GLU A 220 -6.47 6.42 -22.44
C GLU A 220 -6.19 6.65 -20.95
N ASN A 221 -7.23 6.84 -20.15
CA ASN A 221 -7.07 7.07 -18.71
C ASN A 221 -6.50 5.84 -18.00
N PHE A 222 -6.93 4.64 -18.38
CA PHE A 222 -6.39 3.39 -17.81
C PHE A 222 -4.88 3.27 -18.04
N LEU A 223 -4.43 3.49 -19.29
CA LEU A 223 -3.01 3.41 -19.64
C LEU A 223 -2.20 4.55 -19.03
N PHE A 224 -2.74 5.78 -19.03
CA PHE A 224 -2.06 6.92 -18.43
C PHE A 224 -1.78 6.67 -16.95
N TRP A 225 -2.80 6.32 -16.17
CA TRP A 225 -2.64 6.20 -14.72
C TRP A 225 -1.83 4.98 -14.26
N ASN A 226 -1.88 3.88 -15.01
CA ASN A 226 -1.14 2.66 -14.65
C ASN A 226 0.28 2.63 -15.23
N ILE A 227 0.52 3.23 -16.40
CA ILE A 227 1.80 3.16 -17.12
C ILE A 227 2.46 4.54 -17.20
N GLU A 228 1.89 5.49 -17.95
CA GLU A 228 2.55 6.77 -18.27
C GLU A 228 2.86 7.62 -17.04
N TYR A 229 1.95 7.66 -16.06
CA TYR A 229 2.14 8.40 -14.82
C TYR A 229 3.35 7.86 -14.04
N ASN A 230 3.45 6.53 -13.93
CA ASN A 230 4.53 5.88 -13.18
C ASN A 230 5.89 6.02 -13.91
N THR A 231 5.91 5.90 -15.24
CA THR A 231 7.15 6.10 -16.01
C THR A 231 7.60 7.57 -15.99
N GLY A 232 6.67 8.52 -16.08
CA GLY A 232 6.96 9.96 -15.97
C GLY A 232 7.48 10.37 -14.58
N SER A 233 6.92 9.78 -13.52
CA SER A 233 7.25 10.14 -12.13
C SER A 233 8.59 9.60 -11.63
N THR A 234 9.13 8.52 -12.22
CA THR A 234 10.32 7.83 -11.73
C THR A 234 11.63 8.52 -12.12
N LEU A 235 11.61 9.37 -13.14
CA LEU A 235 12.83 9.85 -13.79
C LEU A 235 13.63 10.93 -13.03
N ASN A 236 13.09 11.58 -11.98
CA ASN A 236 13.74 12.79 -11.42
C ASN A 236 13.73 12.96 -9.89
N ARG A 237 13.37 11.95 -9.08
CA ARG A 237 12.99 12.21 -7.67
C ARG A 237 14.03 11.86 -6.61
N ARG A 238 14.72 10.73 -6.72
CA ARG A 238 15.60 10.24 -5.65
C ARG A 238 16.67 9.31 -6.18
N GLY A 239 17.76 9.17 -5.43
CA GLY A 239 18.73 8.10 -5.63
C GLY A 239 18.13 6.71 -5.41
N TRP A 240 19.01 5.73 -5.31
CA TRP A 240 18.63 4.35 -5.01
C TRP A 240 18.02 4.24 -3.61
N THR A 241 17.11 3.30 -3.41
CA THR A 241 16.66 2.98 -2.05
C THR A 241 17.88 2.56 -1.23
N SER A 242 18.12 3.25 -0.12
CA SER A 242 19.24 2.90 0.74
C SER A 242 19.01 1.54 1.39
N VAL A 243 20.09 0.74 1.52
CA VAL A 243 20.04 -0.52 2.29
C VAL A 243 19.53 -0.26 3.71
N TYR A 244 19.84 0.92 4.26
CA TYR A 244 19.34 1.38 5.55
C TYR A 244 17.80 1.46 5.59
N GLU A 245 17.12 1.99 4.57
CA GLU A 245 15.65 2.04 4.53
C GLU A 245 15.03 0.64 4.52
N LEU A 246 15.59 -0.29 3.74
CA LEU A 246 15.11 -1.67 3.70
C LEU A 246 15.34 -2.37 5.05
N PHE A 247 16.52 -2.18 5.64
CA PHE A 247 16.86 -2.75 6.94
C PHE A 247 15.98 -2.18 8.05
N THR A 248 15.66 -0.89 7.99
CA THR A 248 14.72 -0.22 8.88
C THR A 248 13.32 -0.80 8.78
N LEU A 249 12.88 -1.16 7.57
CA LEU A 249 11.54 -1.70 7.32
C LEU A 249 11.31 -3.01 8.08
N ALA A 250 12.26 -3.96 7.98
CA ALA A 250 12.14 -5.27 8.59
C ALA A 250 13.51 -5.95 8.84
N PRO A 251 14.26 -5.52 9.87
CA PRO A 251 15.65 -5.95 10.07
C PRO A 251 15.75 -7.46 10.29
N GLY A 252 14.86 -8.03 11.11
CA GLY A 252 14.81 -9.46 11.38
C GLY A 252 14.53 -10.30 10.12
N SER A 253 13.65 -9.83 9.24
CA SER A 253 13.35 -10.49 7.98
C SER A 253 14.53 -10.49 7.02
N LEU A 254 15.26 -9.36 6.92
CA LEU A 254 16.45 -9.27 6.06
C LEU A 254 17.62 -10.10 6.59
N LEU A 255 17.85 -10.11 7.91
CA LEU A 255 18.85 -10.98 8.51
C LEU A 255 18.49 -12.45 8.23
N LEU A 256 17.26 -12.86 8.50
CA LEU A 256 16.79 -14.21 8.21
C LEU A 256 16.96 -14.57 6.72
N ALA A 257 16.68 -13.63 5.82
CA ALA A 257 16.90 -13.82 4.38
C ALA A 257 18.38 -14.02 4.04
N PHE A 258 19.29 -13.23 4.60
CA PHE A 258 20.73 -13.41 4.39
C PHE A 258 21.19 -14.82 4.78
N PHE A 259 20.79 -15.31 5.96
CA PHE A 259 21.09 -16.68 6.37
C PHE A 259 20.39 -17.73 5.50
N GLY A 260 19.15 -17.47 5.10
CA GLY A 260 18.42 -18.29 4.15
C GLY A 260 19.19 -18.48 2.85
N ILE A 261 19.77 -17.41 2.28
CA ILE A 261 20.58 -17.46 1.06
C ILE A 261 21.82 -18.34 1.26
N VAL A 262 22.55 -18.17 2.38
CA VAL A 262 23.74 -18.99 2.68
C VAL A 262 23.39 -20.48 2.77
N ILE A 263 22.29 -20.81 3.44
CA ILE A 263 21.83 -22.20 3.59
C ILE A 263 21.37 -22.76 2.24
N LEU A 264 20.66 -21.96 1.45
CA LEU A 264 20.20 -22.33 0.12
C LEU A 264 21.36 -22.67 -0.81
N ILE A 265 22.43 -21.87 -0.80
CA ILE A 265 23.64 -22.11 -1.60
C ILE A 265 24.33 -23.41 -1.15
N LYS A 266 24.50 -23.60 0.16
CA LYS A 266 25.18 -24.80 0.71
C LYS A 266 24.42 -26.09 0.46
N ASN A 267 23.08 -26.04 0.45
CA ASN A 267 22.22 -27.22 0.42
C ASN A 267 21.27 -27.24 -0.78
N PHE A 268 21.63 -26.59 -1.90
CA PHE A 268 20.71 -26.35 -3.02
C PHE A 268 19.95 -27.60 -3.49
N GLN A 269 20.65 -28.74 -3.59
CA GLN A 269 20.08 -30.03 -4.01
C GLN A 269 19.00 -30.58 -3.06
N ASN A 270 18.99 -30.15 -1.80
CA ASN A 270 18.05 -30.62 -0.77
C ASN A 270 16.76 -29.79 -0.70
N HIS A 271 16.62 -28.76 -1.56
CA HIS A 271 15.44 -27.89 -1.58
C HIS A 271 14.48 -28.28 -2.68
N LYS A 272 13.18 -28.31 -2.33
CA LYS A 272 12.14 -28.49 -3.33
C LYS A 272 12.02 -27.20 -4.14
N VAL A 273 11.73 -27.35 -5.44
CA VAL A 273 11.61 -26.22 -6.39
C VAL A 273 10.69 -25.11 -5.86
N TYR A 274 9.59 -25.45 -5.20
CA TYR A 274 8.67 -24.45 -4.65
C TYR A 274 9.21 -23.72 -3.41
N GLU A 275 10.02 -24.37 -2.57
CA GLU A 275 10.64 -23.73 -1.39
C GLU A 275 11.65 -22.66 -1.85
N PHE A 276 12.49 -23.03 -2.83
CA PHE A 276 13.38 -22.11 -3.52
C PHE A 276 12.60 -20.99 -4.21
N GLY A 277 11.59 -21.36 -5.01
CA GLY A 277 10.86 -20.42 -5.84
C GLY A 277 10.10 -19.34 -5.07
N ILE A 278 9.50 -19.69 -3.93
CA ILE A 278 8.84 -18.72 -3.04
C ILE A 278 9.87 -17.70 -2.51
N PHE A 279 10.99 -18.20 -1.99
CA PHE A 279 12.02 -17.33 -1.41
C PHE A 279 12.70 -16.46 -2.48
N PHE A 280 13.04 -17.05 -3.63
CA PHE A 280 13.58 -16.35 -4.79
C PHE A 280 12.64 -15.24 -5.29
N THR A 281 11.33 -15.52 -5.37
CA THR A 281 10.33 -14.52 -5.79
C THR A 281 10.35 -13.29 -4.87
N ALA A 282 10.43 -13.48 -3.56
CA ALA A 282 10.49 -12.37 -2.62
C ALA A 282 11.81 -11.57 -2.74
N ILE A 283 12.95 -12.24 -2.92
CA ILE A 283 14.24 -11.57 -3.15
C ILE A 283 14.17 -10.74 -4.42
N MET A 284 13.67 -11.30 -5.53
CA MET A 284 13.51 -10.58 -6.79
C MET A 284 12.59 -9.37 -6.64
N GLY A 285 11.50 -9.50 -5.87
CA GLY A 285 10.60 -8.39 -5.55
C GLY A 285 11.30 -7.22 -4.87
N ILE A 286 12.06 -7.52 -3.83
CA ILE A 286 12.82 -6.50 -3.08
C ILE A 286 13.92 -5.90 -3.95
N LEU A 287 14.69 -6.72 -4.67
CA LEU A 287 15.76 -6.25 -5.55
C LEU A 287 15.22 -5.38 -6.68
N PHE A 288 14.14 -5.79 -7.35
CA PHE A 288 13.52 -5.00 -8.41
C PHE A 288 13.15 -3.61 -7.90
N HIS A 289 12.47 -3.51 -6.76
CA HIS A 289 12.13 -2.21 -6.19
C HIS A 289 13.36 -1.40 -5.75
N SER A 290 14.37 -2.07 -5.18
CA SER A 290 15.59 -1.39 -4.72
C SER A 290 16.45 -0.88 -5.87
N LEU A 291 16.39 -1.56 -7.03
CA LEU A 291 17.16 -1.22 -8.22
C LEU A 291 16.48 -0.13 -9.08
N LEU A 292 15.19 0.09 -8.90
CA LEU A 292 14.51 1.23 -9.53
C LEU A 292 14.96 2.53 -8.87
N ARG A 293 15.43 3.49 -9.66
CA ARG A 293 15.66 4.87 -9.19
C ARG A 293 14.35 5.46 -8.68
N SER A 294 14.43 6.34 -7.67
CA SER A 294 13.25 6.98 -7.07
C SER A 294 12.29 6.06 -6.30
N SER A 295 12.70 4.84 -5.93
CA SER A 295 11.91 3.98 -5.05
C SER A 295 12.01 4.40 -3.58
N TRP A 296 10.98 4.05 -2.82
CA TRP A 296 10.97 4.19 -1.36
C TRP A 296 11.11 2.81 -0.74
N GLY A 297 11.81 2.68 0.40
CA GLY A 297 11.94 1.40 1.10
C GLY A 297 10.59 0.73 1.38
N GLU A 298 9.55 1.52 1.66
CA GLU A 298 8.17 1.05 1.88
C GLU A 298 7.56 0.28 0.71
N TYR A 299 8.05 0.45 -0.52
CA TYR A 299 7.56 -0.31 -1.68
C TYR A 299 7.89 -1.80 -1.59
N SER A 300 8.85 -2.18 -0.74
CA SER A 300 9.19 -3.57 -0.45
C SER A 300 8.21 -4.24 0.53
N THR A 301 7.34 -3.49 1.20
CA THR A 301 6.41 -4.00 2.23
C THR A 301 5.62 -5.25 1.79
N PRO A 302 5.05 -5.31 0.56
CA PRO A 302 4.35 -6.50 0.06
C PRO A 302 5.18 -7.79 0.02
N PHE A 303 6.49 -7.67 -0.10
CA PHE A 303 7.40 -8.81 -0.25
C PHE A 303 7.98 -9.31 1.07
N ILE A 304 7.98 -8.48 2.13
CA ILE A 304 8.59 -8.82 3.42
C ILE A 304 7.95 -10.07 4.05
N ALA A 305 6.63 -10.25 3.92
CA ALA A 305 5.95 -11.42 4.47
C ALA A 305 6.38 -12.71 3.77
N ILE A 306 6.41 -12.72 2.43
CA ILE A 306 6.88 -13.88 1.66
C ILE A 306 8.38 -14.11 1.88
N LEU A 307 9.18 -13.05 1.97
CA LEU A 307 10.60 -13.15 2.28
C LEU A 307 10.82 -13.88 3.61
N SER A 308 10.10 -13.46 4.65
CA SER A 308 10.20 -14.05 5.99
C SER A 308 9.80 -15.52 5.98
N LEU A 309 8.69 -15.85 5.30
CA LEU A 309 8.22 -17.23 5.15
C LEU A 309 9.21 -18.12 4.40
N GLY A 310 9.64 -17.69 3.20
CA GLY A 310 10.58 -18.44 2.36
C GLY A 310 11.92 -18.63 3.06
N ALA A 311 12.46 -17.57 3.65
CA ALA A 311 13.71 -17.60 4.39
C ALA A 311 13.63 -18.53 5.62
N ALA A 312 12.53 -18.49 6.39
CA ALA A 312 12.35 -19.38 7.54
C ALA A 312 12.29 -20.86 7.13
N ILE A 313 11.53 -21.18 6.07
CA ILE A 313 11.43 -22.55 5.55
C ILE A 313 12.81 -23.05 5.12
N VAL A 314 13.57 -22.25 4.37
CA VAL A 314 14.92 -22.60 3.93
C VAL A 314 15.87 -22.75 5.12
N ALA A 315 15.88 -21.77 6.03
CA ALA A 315 16.81 -21.73 7.15
C ALA A 315 16.58 -22.84 8.18
N SER A 316 15.34 -23.33 8.32
CA SER A 316 14.96 -24.41 9.24
C SER A 316 15.67 -25.74 8.99
N LYS A 317 16.28 -25.93 7.81
CA LYS A 317 17.07 -27.12 7.49
C LYS A 317 18.47 -27.12 8.11
N SER A 318 18.88 -26.00 8.71
CA SER A 318 20.17 -25.89 9.39
C SER A 318 20.03 -26.11 10.89
N LYS A 319 21.00 -26.81 11.51
CA LYS A 319 21.10 -26.93 12.98
C LYS A 319 21.27 -25.56 13.66
N ALA A 320 21.80 -24.57 12.94
CA ALA A 320 21.99 -23.20 13.46
C ALA A 320 20.69 -22.38 13.56
N PHE A 321 19.55 -22.90 13.08
CA PHE A 321 18.29 -22.17 13.05
C PHE A 321 17.84 -21.67 14.44
N ASN A 322 18.07 -22.45 15.49
CA ASN A 322 17.70 -22.05 16.86
C ASN A 322 18.55 -20.87 17.37
N ILE A 323 19.83 -20.81 17.01
CA ILE A 323 20.71 -19.67 17.36
C ILE A 323 20.28 -18.44 16.57
N LEU A 324 19.94 -18.64 15.30
CA LEU A 324 19.47 -17.56 14.43
C LEU A 324 18.18 -16.92 14.95
N ILE A 325 17.26 -17.72 15.50
CA ILE A 325 16.03 -17.23 16.13
C ILE A 325 16.34 -16.17 17.19
N ILE A 326 17.32 -16.43 18.06
CA ILE A 326 17.69 -15.51 19.14
C ILE A 326 18.24 -14.19 18.57
N ILE A 327 19.17 -14.26 17.61
CA ILE A 327 19.78 -13.08 16.99
C ILE A 327 18.70 -12.22 16.30
N VAL A 328 17.81 -12.87 15.56
CA VAL A 328 16.75 -12.20 14.81
C VAL A 328 15.73 -11.54 15.75
N LEU A 329 15.38 -12.16 16.89
CA LEU A 329 14.46 -11.59 17.88
C LEU A 329 15.04 -10.41 18.66
N LEU A 330 16.37 -10.34 18.81
CA LEU A 330 17.03 -9.20 19.45
C LEU A 330 17.14 -7.99 18.50
N SER A 331 17.06 -8.20 17.18
CA SER A 331 17.23 -7.14 16.18
C SER A 331 16.22 -5.98 16.31
N PRO A 332 14.92 -6.19 16.62
CA PRO A 332 13.99 -5.08 16.79
C PRO A 332 14.28 -4.30 18.08
N ILE A 333 14.77 -4.93 19.14
CA ILE A 333 15.10 -4.25 20.42
C ILE A 333 16.28 -3.29 20.21
N ILE A 334 17.30 -3.75 19.48
CA ILE A 334 18.47 -2.94 19.11
C ILE A 334 18.02 -1.74 18.25
N TYR A 335 17.04 -1.96 17.37
CA TYR A 335 16.57 -0.94 16.43
C TYR A 335 15.52 0.03 17.03
N LEU A 336 14.67 -0.44 17.96
CA LEU A 336 13.62 0.34 18.63
C LEU A 336 14.19 1.50 19.46
N LYS A 337 15.41 1.36 19.98
CA LYS A 337 16.11 2.44 20.71
C LYS A 337 16.56 3.59 19.80
N ALA A 338 16.66 3.37 18.49
CA ALA A 338 17.22 4.34 17.55
C ALA A 338 16.17 5.08 16.71
N SER A 339 14.98 4.50 16.49
CA SER A 339 14.16 4.91 15.35
C SER A 339 12.65 4.91 15.56
N LEU A 340 12.11 4.76 16.79
CA LEU A 340 10.66 4.91 16.95
C LEU A 340 10.24 6.31 16.44
N PRO A 341 9.31 6.41 15.48
CA PRO A 341 8.80 7.71 15.06
C PRO A 341 8.30 8.40 16.32
N ALA A 342 8.96 9.50 16.71
CA ALA A 342 8.61 10.18 17.93
C ALA A 342 7.12 10.57 17.81
N ALA A 343 6.30 10.08 18.75
CA ALA A 343 4.89 10.43 18.85
C ALA A 343 4.78 11.89 19.25
N LYS A 344 5.06 12.80 18.32
CA LYS A 344 5.21 14.22 18.65
C LYS A 344 3.87 14.95 18.67
N GLN A 345 2.84 14.46 17.97
CA GLN A 345 1.54 15.11 17.89
C GLN A 345 0.39 14.10 17.71
N ASN A 346 -0.77 14.41 18.30
CA ASN A 346 -2.00 13.65 18.09
C ASN A 346 -2.51 13.91 16.66
N ILE A 347 -2.08 13.07 15.72
CA ILE A 347 -2.39 13.24 14.30
C ILE A 347 -3.89 13.20 14.02
N VAL A 348 -4.64 12.40 14.80
CA VAL A 348 -6.10 12.32 14.67
C VAL A 348 -6.71 13.69 14.97
N ALA A 349 -6.31 14.33 16.07
CA ALA A 349 -6.77 15.69 16.40
C ALA A 349 -6.39 16.68 15.29
N LEU A 350 -5.17 16.62 14.77
CA LEU A 350 -4.71 17.53 13.71
C LEU A 350 -5.56 17.45 12.42
N ILE A 351 -6.16 16.30 12.11
CA ILE A 351 -7.06 16.12 10.96
C ILE A 351 -8.52 16.43 11.35
N GLN A 352 -8.92 16.05 12.56
CA GLN A 352 -10.29 16.17 13.05
C GLN A 352 -10.69 17.64 13.29
N GLU A 353 -9.82 18.44 13.91
CA GLU A 353 -10.07 19.87 14.18
C GLU A 353 -10.44 20.68 12.92
N PRO A 354 -9.64 20.68 11.83
CA PRO A 354 -10.02 21.40 10.62
C PRO A 354 -11.26 20.79 9.94
N ALA A 355 -11.50 19.48 10.10
CA ALA A 355 -12.70 18.85 9.57
C ALA A 355 -13.97 19.31 10.29
N ASP A 356 -13.93 19.43 11.62
CA ASP A 356 -15.04 19.94 12.43
C ASP A 356 -15.26 21.44 12.20
N PHE A 357 -14.18 22.20 12.01
CA PHE A 357 -14.27 23.59 11.57
C PHE A 357 -15.02 23.70 10.23
N ILE A 358 -14.65 22.89 9.22
CA ILE A 358 -15.31 22.91 7.91
C ILE A 358 -16.79 22.51 8.04
N LYS A 359 -17.11 21.44 8.78
CA LYS A 359 -18.50 21.00 9.02
C LYS A 359 -19.37 22.10 9.62
N SER A 360 -18.80 22.92 10.50
CA SER A 360 -19.53 23.96 11.21
C SER A 360 -19.69 25.26 10.41
N ASN A 361 -18.81 25.51 9.44
CA ASN A 361 -18.74 26.80 8.73
C ASN A 361 -19.11 26.71 7.24
N ILE A 362 -19.21 25.51 6.67
CA ILE A 362 -19.48 25.31 5.24
C ILE A 362 -20.79 24.57 5.01
N SER A 363 -21.60 25.07 4.08
CA SER A 363 -22.86 24.45 3.67
C SER A 363 -22.65 23.04 3.08
N LYS A 364 -23.44 22.06 3.53
CA LYS A 364 -23.44 20.69 2.99
C LYS A 364 -23.53 20.70 1.46
N GLY A 365 -22.83 19.76 0.82
CA GLY A 365 -22.78 19.64 -0.65
C GLY A 365 -21.78 20.57 -1.35
N ALA A 366 -21.15 21.51 -0.63
CA ALA A 366 -20.03 22.27 -1.18
C ALA A 366 -18.86 21.34 -1.53
N LYS A 367 -17.99 21.81 -2.43
CA LYS A 367 -16.73 21.13 -2.77
C LYS A 367 -15.55 21.87 -2.18
N ILE A 368 -14.58 21.11 -1.67
CA ILE A 368 -13.37 21.62 -1.04
C ILE A 368 -12.22 21.58 -2.04
N LEU A 369 -11.51 22.70 -2.21
CA LEU A 369 -10.28 22.72 -2.99
C LEU A 369 -9.11 22.31 -2.10
N THR A 370 -8.47 21.18 -2.37
CA THR A 370 -7.35 20.73 -1.55
C THR A 370 -6.40 19.78 -2.29
N PRO A 371 -5.08 19.86 -2.03
CA PRO A 371 -4.14 18.81 -2.42
C PRO A 371 -4.13 17.64 -1.42
N PHE A 372 -4.91 17.71 -0.34
CA PHE A 372 -4.99 16.71 0.73
C PHE A 372 -6.44 16.34 1.03
N PRO A 373 -7.04 15.43 0.24
CA PRO A 373 -8.46 15.09 0.38
C PRO A 373 -8.86 14.55 1.76
N ILE A 374 -7.91 14.15 2.61
CA ILE A 374 -8.18 13.55 3.92
C ILE A 374 -9.09 14.42 4.79
N VAL A 375 -8.85 15.74 4.86
CA VAL A 375 -9.64 16.65 5.69
C VAL A 375 -11.04 16.82 5.10
N ALA A 376 -11.16 16.91 3.77
CA ALA A 376 -12.44 17.02 3.10
C ALA A 376 -13.31 15.76 3.35
N VAL A 377 -12.72 14.57 3.21
CA VAL A 377 -13.45 13.32 3.46
C VAL A 377 -13.81 13.17 4.94
N GLN A 378 -12.89 13.49 5.86
CA GLN A 378 -13.19 13.49 7.31
C GLN A 378 -14.32 14.47 7.66
N ALA A 379 -14.40 15.60 6.94
CA ALA A 379 -15.46 16.58 7.06
C ALA A 379 -16.79 16.12 6.40
N GLY A 380 -16.80 15.05 5.61
CA GLY A 380 -17.97 14.57 4.89
C GLY A 380 -18.26 15.35 3.59
N PHE A 381 -17.25 16.00 3.02
CA PHE A 381 -17.37 16.78 1.78
C PHE A 381 -16.65 16.08 0.62
N ASP A 382 -17.08 16.38 -0.61
CA ASP A 382 -16.34 16.02 -1.82
C ASP A 382 -15.29 17.10 -2.14
N VAL A 383 -14.35 16.76 -3.01
CA VAL A 383 -13.32 17.68 -3.48
C VAL A 383 -13.66 18.25 -4.86
N VAL A 384 -13.02 19.34 -5.23
CA VAL A 384 -13.12 19.91 -6.58
C VAL A 384 -12.67 18.87 -7.62
N LYS A 385 -13.35 18.85 -8.78
CA LYS A 385 -12.99 17.94 -9.89
C LYS A 385 -11.53 18.19 -10.29
N GLY A 386 -10.77 17.11 -10.51
CA GLY A 386 -9.35 17.19 -10.81
C GLY A 386 -8.43 17.18 -9.58
N THR A 387 -8.96 17.33 -8.36
CA THR A 387 -8.15 17.24 -7.12
C THR A 387 -8.37 15.95 -6.34
N ALA A 388 -9.03 14.95 -6.93
CA ALA A 388 -9.26 13.65 -6.28
C ALA A 388 -7.95 12.91 -5.94
N MET A 389 -6.95 13.06 -6.79
CA MET A 389 -5.59 12.55 -6.57
C MET A 389 -4.72 13.43 -5.66
N GLY A 390 -5.33 14.43 -5.01
CA GLY A 390 -4.66 15.39 -4.17
C GLY A 390 -3.52 16.11 -4.90
N LYS A 391 -2.34 16.15 -4.29
CA LYS A 391 -1.10 16.71 -4.86
C LYS A 391 -0.66 16.10 -6.21
N PHE A 392 -1.23 14.97 -6.62
CA PHE A 392 -0.93 14.30 -7.88
C PHE A 392 -1.94 14.62 -9.00
N GLY A 393 -2.97 15.42 -8.70
CA GLY A 393 -4.02 15.77 -9.66
C GLY A 393 -3.72 16.99 -10.54
N LEU A 394 -2.65 17.74 -10.28
CA LEU A 394 -2.37 19.01 -10.96
C LEU A 394 -1.42 18.82 -12.14
N THR A 395 -1.58 19.56 -13.24
CA THR A 395 -0.61 19.54 -14.35
C THR A 395 -0.39 20.91 -15.01
N THR A 396 0.85 21.15 -15.45
CA THR A 396 1.27 22.23 -16.35
C THR A 396 1.91 21.70 -17.63
N GLU A 397 2.02 20.37 -17.76
CA GLU A 397 2.79 19.70 -18.83
C GLU A 397 1.90 19.03 -19.86
N ILE A 398 0.66 18.72 -19.50
CA ILE A 398 -0.32 18.09 -20.38
C ILE A 398 -1.23 19.17 -20.95
N GLU A 399 -1.54 19.04 -22.23
CA GLU A 399 -2.53 19.87 -22.93
C GLU A 399 -3.87 19.89 -22.16
N ILE A 400 -4.53 21.05 -22.12
CA ILE A 400 -5.64 21.35 -21.21
C ILE A 400 -6.80 20.36 -21.38
N GLU A 401 -7.23 20.10 -22.60
CA GLU A 401 -8.35 19.19 -22.87
C GLU A 401 -7.99 17.75 -22.51
N ARG A 402 -6.78 17.30 -22.87
CA ARG A 402 -6.28 15.99 -22.44
C ARG A 402 -6.21 15.88 -20.91
N ALA A 403 -5.70 16.89 -20.22
CA ALA A 403 -5.62 16.91 -18.76
C ALA A 403 -7.01 16.76 -18.10
N ARG A 404 -8.00 17.51 -18.59
CA ARG A 404 -9.39 17.42 -18.11
C ARG A 404 -10.00 16.04 -18.31
N ARG A 405 -9.74 15.40 -19.47
CA ARG A 405 -10.15 14.01 -19.75
C ARG A 405 -9.50 13.01 -18.80
N LEU A 406 -8.20 13.16 -18.52
CA LEU A 406 -7.45 12.33 -17.58
C LEU A 406 -7.87 12.51 -16.10
N GLY A 407 -8.79 13.43 -15.82
CA GLY A 407 -9.20 13.78 -14.46
C GLY A 407 -8.12 14.54 -13.70
N LEU A 408 -7.23 15.24 -14.42
CA LEU A 408 -6.26 16.19 -13.89
C LEU A 408 -6.83 17.61 -13.93
N LEU A 409 -6.31 18.48 -13.06
CA LEU A 409 -6.59 19.90 -13.02
C LEU A 409 -5.45 20.66 -13.72
N PRO A 410 -5.70 21.31 -14.87
CA PRO A 410 -4.77 22.28 -15.43
C PRO A 410 -4.48 23.41 -14.44
N TYR A 411 -3.23 23.88 -14.37
CA TYR A 411 -2.86 24.93 -13.41
C TYR A 411 -3.59 26.27 -13.64
N GLY A 412 -3.87 26.61 -14.91
CA GLY A 412 -4.71 27.77 -15.23
C GLY A 412 -6.11 27.67 -14.61
N ASP A 413 -6.73 26.50 -14.73
CA ASP A 413 -8.05 26.22 -14.14
C ASP A 413 -8.00 26.34 -12.60
N LEU A 414 -6.92 25.89 -11.95
CA LEU A 414 -6.72 26.07 -10.51
C LEU A 414 -6.76 27.55 -10.11
N ILE A 415 -6.10 28.42 -10.86
CA ILE A 415 -6.11 29.87 -10.59
C ILE A 415 -7.51 30.43 -10.80
N SER A 416 -8.18 30.09 -11.90
CA SER A 416 -9.54 30.54 -12.18
C SER A 416 -10.54 30.10 -11.10
N LEU A 417 -10.39 28.88 -10.54
CA LEU A 417 -11.23 28.40 -9.44
C LEU A 417 -11.07 29.25 -8.17
N VAL A 418 -9.84 29.67 -7.86
CA VAL A 418 -9.52 30.55 -6.74
C VAL A 418 -10.07 31.96 -6.99
N GLU A 419 -9.82 32.53 -8.17
CA GLU A 419 -10.32 33.87 -8.53
C GLU A 419 -11.84 33.95 -8.48
N ALA A 420 -12.53 32.96 -9.05
CA ALA A 420 -13.98 32.92 -9.09
C ALA A 420 -14.63 32.47 -7.76
N LYS A 421 -13.84 32.21 -6.71
CA LYS A 421 -14.31 31.76 -5.38
C LYS A 421 -15.29 30.58 -5.45
N THR A 422 -15.06 29.67 -6.40
CA THR A 422 -15.98 28.55 -6.66
C THR A 422 -15.98 27.51 -5.53
N SER A 423 -14.84 27.29 -4.90
CA SER A 423 -14.73 26.46 -3.71
C SER A 423 -15.11 27.25 -2.46
N LYS A 424 -15.97 26.67 -1.61
CA LYS A 424 -16.37 27.32 -0.34
C LYS A 424 -15.29 27.26 0.73
N ALA A 425 -14.30 26.39 0.58
CA ALA A 425 -13.07 26.43 1.37
C ALA A 425 -11.89 25.89 0.57
N VAL A 426 -10.69 26.38 0.92
CA VAL A 426 -9.41 25.83 0.47
C VAL A 426 -8.69 25.22 1.68
N VAL A 427 -8.28 23.97 1.58
CA VAL A 427 -7.51 23.29 2.65
C VAL A 427 -6.10 23.03 2.17
N LEU A 428 -5.13 23.60 2.88
CA LEU A 428 -3.71 23.53 2.56
C LEU A 428 -2.92 22.94 3.73
N TRP A 429 -1.70 22.50 3.48
CA TRP A 429 -0.74 22.16 4.52
C TRP A 429 -0.07 23.44 5.05
N ASN A 430 -0.08 23.63 6.37
CA ASN A 430 0.44 24.84 7.01
C ASN A 430 1.98 24.97 6.88
N ASN A 431 2.71 23.99 7.39
CA ASN A 431 4.18 24.05 7.49
C ASN A 431 4.94 23.56 6.25
N GLN A 432 4.25 23.23 5.15
CA GLN A 432 4.89 22.66 3.98
C GLN A 432 4.29 23.21 2.69
N CYS A 433 4.57 24.48 2.41
CA CYS A 433 4.17 25.14 1.17
C CYS A 433 4.56 24.35 -0.10
N LEU A 434 5.63 23.53 -0.04
CA LEU A 434 6.07 22.66 -1.14
C LEU A 434 5.11 21.51 -1.47
N TRP A 435 4.05 21.29 -0.71
CA TRP A 435 3.03 20.29 -1.08
C TRP A 435 1.69 20.90 -1.49
N ASN A 436 1.54 22.22 -1.33
CA ASN A 436 0.35 22.96 -1.74
C ASN A 436 0.42 23.26 -3.23
N PHE A 437 -0.14 22.38 -4.05
CA PHE A 437 -0.22 22.51 -5.52
C PHE A 437 1.14 22.83 -6.16
N TYR A 438 2.21 22.21 -5.63
CA TYR A 438 3.59 22.54 -6.02
C TYR A 438 4.10 21.71 -7.19
N PHE A 439 3.54 20.52 -7.41
CA PHE A 439 4.05 19.57 -8.39
C PHE A 439 3.11 19.46 -9.57
N THR A 440 3.68 19.27 -10.77
CA THR A 440 2.93 18.95 -11.99
C THR A 440 3.01 17.45 -12.29
N ALA A 441 1.89 16.80 -12.55
CA ALA A 441 1.82 15.45 -13.08
C ALA A 441 2.09 15.44 -14.60
N PRO A 442 2.71 14.37 -15.13
CA PRO A 442 3.15 13.16 -14.42
C PRO A 442 4.60 13.25 -13.90
N SER A 443 5.38 14.24 -14.33
CA SER A 443 6.82 14.33 -14.00
C SER A 443 7.10 14.54 -12.51
N LEU A 444 6.11 15.10 -11.82
CA LEU A 444 6.16 15.56 -10.44
C LEU A 444 7.32 16.51 -10.17
N LYS A 445 7.67 17.31 -11.18
CA LYS A 445 8.56 18.46 -11.06
C LYS A 445 7.84 19.62 -10.38
N PRO A 446 8.58 20.51 -9.70
CA PRO A 446 8.05 21.79 -9.28
C PRO A 446 7.39 22.56 -10.43
N VAL A 447 6.23 23.15 -10.16
CA VAL A 447 5.60 24.13 -11.05
C VAL A 447 6.46 25.39 -11.10
N ASN A 448 6.46 26.07 -12.25
CA ASN A 448 7.15 27.35 -12.45
C ASN A 448 6.81 28.35 -11.33
N ILE A 449 7.82 29.07 -10.85
CA ILE A 449 7.70 30.05 -9.77
C ILE A 449 6.68 31.17 -10.05
N ASP A 450 6.51 31.58 -11.31
CA ASP A 450 5.57 32.63 -11.70
C ASP A 450 4.13 32.18 -11.53
N TRP A 451 3.82 30.95 -11.96
CA TRP A 451 2.53 30.32 -11.72
C TRP A 451 2.21 30.25 -10.22
N ARG A 452 3.20 29.89 -9.40
CA ARG A 452 3.02 29.87 -7.94
C ARG A 452 2.77 31.26 -7.35
N ARG A 453 3.50 32.27 -7.83
CA ARG A 453 3.33 33.65 -7.38
C ARG A 453 1.91 34.12 -7.66
N VAL A 454 1.42 33.87 -8.88
CA VAL A 454 0.05 34.19 -9.28
C VAL A 454 -0.96 33.44 -8.40
N PHE A 455 -0.81 32.12 -8.22
CA PHE A 455 -1.71 31.35 -7.36
C PHE A 455 -1.75 31.89 -5.91
N CYS A 456 -0.60 32.12 -5.28
CA CYS A 456 -0.52 32.65 -3.92
C CYS A 456 -1.13 34.05 -3.82
N GLN A 457 -0.90 34.91 -4.81
CA GLN A 457 -1.51 36.24 -4.88
C GLN A 457 -3.03 36.14 -4.98
N LYS A 458 -3.56 35.34 -5.92
CA LYS A 458 -5.01 35.18 -6.08
C LYS A 458 -5.65 34.55 -4.87
N LEU A 459 -4.96 33.63 -4.20
CA LEU A 459 -5.42 33.04 -2.95
C LEU A 459 -5.50 34.10 -1.83
N SER A 460 -4.46 34.93 -1.66
CA SER A 460 -4.46 35.97 -0.62
C SER A 460 -5.40 37.13 -0.92
N GLU A 461 -5.68 37.43 -2.19
CA GLU A 461 -6.68 38.42 -2.61
C GLU A 461 -8.09 37.93 -2.28
N ASN A 462 -8.41 36.68 -2.61
CA ASN A 462 -9.79 36.17 -2.61
C ASN A 462 -10.19 35.39 -1.36
N TYR A 463 -9.23 34.93 -0.54
CA TYR A 463 -9.49 34.13 0.65
C TYR A 463 -8.76 34.70 1.87
N TYR A 464 -9.29 34.43 3.06
CA TYR A 464 -8.63 34.71 4.33
C TYR A 464 -8.42 33.42 5.12
N ILE A 465 -7.39 33.37 5.97
CA ILE A 465 -7.14 32.23 6.86
C ILE A 465 -8.20 32.26 7.97
N ALA A 466 -9.09 31.27 7.97
CA ALA A 466 -10.17 31.18 8.95
C ALA A 466 -9.85 30.17 10.06
N PHE A 467 -9.01 29.18 9.77
CA PHE A 467 -8.51 28.22 10.75
C PHE A 467 -7.08 27.81 10.42
N SER A 468 -6.28 27.55 11.46
CA SER A 468 -4.92 27.03 11.35
C SER A 468 -4.61 26.14 12.54
N ASN A 469 -4.00 25.00 12.27
CA ASN A 469 -3.29 24.21 13.28
C ASN A 469 -1.90 23.84 12.76
N THR A 470 -1.17 22.98 13.47
CA THR A 470 0.22 22.65 13.11
C THR A 470 0.35 21.96 11.74
N MET A 471 -0.71 21.32 11.22
CA MET A 471 -0.65 20.61 9.95
C MET A 471 -1.42 21.30 8.83
N PHE A 472 -2.58 21.89 9.11
CA PHE A 472 -3.49 22.39 8.08
C PHE A 472 -3.84 23.87 8.26
N LEU A 473 -4.11 24.50 7.12
CA LEU A 473 -4.74 25.80 6.98
C LEU A 473 -6.07 25.62 6.28
N VAL A 474 -7.13 26.23 6.81
CA VAL A 474 -8.42 26.35 6.13
C VAL A 474 -8.64 27.81 5.79
N LEU A 475 -8.82 28.07 4.51
CA LEU A 475 -9.11 29.40 3.99
C LEU A 475 -10.55 29.47 3.51
N LEU A 476 -11.23 30.56 3.85
CA LEU A 476 -12.60 30.84 3.43
C LEU A 476 -12.62 32.05 2.48
N PRO A 477 -13.56 32.10 1.52
CA PRO A 477 -13.71 33.27 0.64
C PRO A 477 -13.93 34.56 1.43
N LYS A 478 -13.25 35.64 1.06
CA LYS A 478 -13.49 36.98 1.59
C LYS A 478 -14.81 37.57 1.13
#